data_AF-A0A2D9C9H8-F1
#
_entry.id   AF-A0A2D9C9H8-F1
#
_cell.length_a   1.000
_cell.length_b   1.000
_cell.length_c   1.000
_cell.angle_alpha   90.00
_cell.angle_beta   90.00
_cell.angle_gamma   90.00
#
_symmetry.space_group_name_H-M   'P 1'
#
loop_
_entity.id
_entity.type
_entity.pdbx_description
1 polymer ?
#
loop_
_entity_poly.entity_id
_entity_poly.type
_entity_poly.pdbx_seq_one_letter_code
_entity_poly.pdbx_strand_id
1 'polypeptide(L)'
;MSFDYKRDLGFWELPRPHKGKEKEWHVIARVQGSVVPFGYEVHPENDRLLNPIPHELEALELAKRHLKQYTLRDVSRWLTKQTGRYISHMGLKKRVEIERRRKKAATIKYNLAKRLEKTLAEIEKLEKGRVGAYSTVTQD
;
A
#
# COMPACT_ATOMS: atom_id res chain seq x y z
N MET A 1 -4.99 15.70 23.94
CA MET A 1 -3.56 15.55 23.68
C MET A 1 -3.22 16.48 22.50
N SER A 2 -2.67 17.66 22.78
CA SER A 2 -2.38 18.69 21.77
C SER A 2 -0.96 18.51 21.25
N PHE A 3 -0.80 18.26 19.96
CA PHE A 3 0.50 18.20 19.30
C PHE A 3 0.95 19.61 18.89
N ASP A 4 2.17 19.98 19.27
CA ASP A 4 2.83 21.24 18.89
C ASP A 4 3.58 21.04 17.56
N TYR A 5 3.20 21.80 16.54
CA TYR A 5 3.68 21.68 15.15
C TYR A 5 4.78 22.71 14.79
N LYS A 6 5.35 23.45 15.77
CA LYS A 6 6.13 24.66 15.47
C LYS A 6 7.66 24.59 15.56
N ARG A 7 8.32 23.43 15.71
CA ARG A 7 9.80 23.42 15.93
C ARG A 7 10.71 22.66 14.97
N ASP A 8 10.19 21.95 13.98
CA ASP A 8 11.01 21.42 12.91
C ASP A 8 10.20 21.52 11.62
N LEU A 9 10.84 21.75 10.48
CA LEU A 9 10.22 21.49 9.17
C LEU A 9 10.07 19.97 9.02
N GLY A 10 9.27 19.36 9.89
CA GLY A 10 9.06 17.94 9.99
C GLY A 10 8.30 17.47 8.76
N PHE A 11 8.78 16.37 8.18
CA PHE A 11 8.08 15.66 7.12
C PHE A 11 6.66 15.33 7.62
N TRP A 12 5.64 15.99 7.05
CA TRP A 12 4.26 15.63 7.32
C TRP A 12 3.97 14.30 6.62
N GLU A 13 4.15 13.20 7.34
CA GLU A 13 3.72 11.89 6.90
C GLU A 13 2.26 11.67 7.31
N LEU A 14 1.42 11.30 6.34
CA LEU A 14 0.05 10.88 6.64
C LEU A 14 0.13 9.72 7.65
N PRO A 15 -0.52 9.82 8.82
CA PRO A 15 -0.45 8.77 9.83
C PRO A 15 -0.93 7.47 9.20
N ARG A 16 -0.20 6.37 9.47
CA ARG A 16 -0.58 5.07 8.93
C ARG A 16 -1.99 4.74 9.43
N PRO A 17 -2.92 4.36 8.53
CA PRO A 17 -4.27 4.03 8.95
C PRO A 17 -4.23 2.92 9.99
N HIS A 18 -5.02 3.06 11.06
CA HIS A 18 -5.10 2.06 12.11
C HIS A 18 -5.60 0.74 11.49
N LYS A 19 -4.80 -0.33 11.62
CA LYS A 19 -5.25 -1.66 11.25
C LYS A 19 -6.16 -2.13 12.40
N GLY A 20 -7.46 -1.87 12.28
CA GLY A 20 -8.47 -2.34 13.22
C GLY A 20 -8.47 -3.88 13.35
N LYS A 21 -9.26 -4.38 14.31
CA LYS A 21 -9.41 -5.83 14.55
C LYS A 21 -10.18 -6.54 13.43
N GLU A 22 -11.07 -5.82 12.75
CA GLU A 22 -11.97 -6.35 11.72
C GLU A 22 -11.52 -5.99 10.30
N LYS A 23 -11.87 -6.83 9.34
CA LYS A 23 -11.58 -6.59 7.92
C LYS A 23 -12.66 -5.69 7.33
N GLU A 24 -12.47 -4.39 7.46
CA GLU A 24 -13.32 -3.41 6.83
C GLU A 24 -12.84 -3.11 5.41
N TRP A 25 -13.75 -3.14 4.44
CA TRP A 25 -13.49 -2.63 3.11
C TRP A 25 -13.74 -1.13 3.10
N HIS A 26 -12.77 -0.34 2.64
CA HIS A 26 -12.85 1.11 2.67
C HIS A 26 -13.26 1.70 1.31
N VAL A 27 -13.92 2.85 1.36
CA VAL A 27 -14.20 3.69 0.20
C VAL A 27 -12.88 4.14 -0.42
N ILE A 28 -12.79 4.09 -1.75
CA ILE A 28 -11.61 4.53 -2.50
C ILE A 28 -11.95 5.71 -3.40
N ALA A 29 -10.99 6.59 -3.63
CA ALA A 29 -11.12 7.64 -4.63
C ALA A 29 -11.13 7.03 -6.04
N ARG A 30 -12.03 7.53 -6.89
CA ARG A 30 -12.09 7.20 -8.32
C ARG A 30 -11.04 8.01 -9.06
N VAL A 31 -10.20 7.33 -9.83
CA VAL A 31 -9.30 7.98 -10.78
C VAL A 31 -10.10 8.28 -12.05
N GLN A 32 -10.17 9.55 -12.46
CA GLN A 32 -10.91 9.95 -13.66
C GLN A 32 -10.42 9.21 -14.91
N GLY A 33 -11.35 8.84 -15.79
CA GLY A 33 -11.07 8.05 -17.00
C GLY A 33 -10.78 6.57 -16.77
N SER A 34 -10.75 6.10 -15.52
CA SER A 34 -10.53 4.69 -15.19
C SER A 34 -11.83 3.89 -15.13
N VAL A 35 -11.79 2.64 -15.59
CA VAL A 35 -12.88 1.67 -15.45
C VAL A 35 -13.08 1.35 -13.96
N VAL A 36 -14.34 1.31 -13.53
CA VAL A 36 -14.68 0.96 -12.14
C VAL A 36 -14.15 -0.45 -11.83
N PRO A 37 -13.28 -0.61 -10.81
CA PRO A 37 -12.71 -1.90 -10.50
C PRO A 37 -13.77 -2.86 -9.97
N PHE A 38 -13.57 -4.15 -10.23
CA PHE A 38 -14.39 -5.22 -9.65
C PHE A 38 -14.34 -5.18 -8.11
N GLY A 39 -15.50 -5.37 -7.48
CA GLY A 39 -15.71 -5.21 -6.03
C GLY A 39 -16.04 -3.79 -5.59
N TYR A 40 -16.26 -2.87 -6.53
CA TYR A 40 -16.62 -1.48 -6.23
C TYR A 40 -17.72 -0.98 -7.16
N GLU A 41 -18.51 -0.04 -6.67
CA GLU A 41 -19.51 0.74 -7.40
C GLU A 41 -19.25 2.23 -7.23
N VAL A 42 -19.85 3.06 -8.10
CA VAL A 42 -19.77 4.52 -7.98
C VAL A 42 -20.65 4.96 -6.82
N HIS A 43 -20.13 5.83 -5.96
CA HIS A 43 -20.91 6.36 -4.85
C HIS A 43 -22.10 7.18 -5.41
N PRO A 44 -23.34 6.96 -4.94
CA PRO A 44 -24.54 7.60 -5.50
C PRO A 44 -24.51 9.13 -5.43
N GLU A 45 -23.96 9.68 -4.35
CA GLU A 45 -23.88 11.13 -4.13
C GLU A 45 -22.60 11.79 -4.67
N ASN A 46 -21.55 11.01 -4.98
CA ASN A 46 -20.26 11.56 -5.34
C ASN A 46 -19.51 10.67 -6.33
N ASP A 47 -19.55 11.05 -7.61
CA ASP A 47 -18.90 10.32 -8.71
C ASP A 47 -17.37 10.18 -8.57
N ARG A 48 -16.74 10.94 -7.67
CA ARG A 48 -15.30 10.85 -7.36
C ARG A 48 -14.98 9.77 -6.34
N LEU A 49 -15.97 9.12 -5.74
CA LEU A 49 -15.80 8.07 -4.74
C LEU A 49 -16.35 6.74 -5.24
N LEU A 50 -15.75 5.65 -4.76
CA LEU A 50 -16.19 4.29 -5.05
C LEU A 50 -16.48 3.54 -3.76
N ASN A 51 -17.71 3.05 -3.64
CA ASN A 51 -18.15 2.24 -2.51
C ASN A 51 -17.72 0.79 -2.69
N PRO A 52 -17.21 0.13 -1.64
CA PRO A 52 -16.88 -1.27 -1.69
C PRO A 52 -18.15 -2.11 -1.72
N ILE A 53 -18.12 -3.21 -2.47
CA ILE A 53 -19.17 -4.23 -2.50
C ILE A 53 -18.61 -5.45 -1.76
N PRO A 54 -18.98 -5.67 -0.47
CA PRO A 54 -18.30 -6.67 0.37
C PRO A 54 -18.33 -8.08 -0.19
N HIS A 55 -19.49 -8.54 -0.68
CA HIS A 55 -19.64 -9.90 -1.21
C HIS A 55 -18.77 -10.15 -2.46
N GLU A 56 -18.62 -9.16 -3.35
CA GLU A 56 -17.72 -9.25 -4.51
C GLU A 56 -16.25 -9.27 -4.09
N LEU A 57 -15.88 -8.47 -3.09
CA LEU A 57 -14.51 -8.39 -2.59
C LEU A 57 -14.09 -9.66 -1.83
N GLU A 58 -14.99 -10.25 -1.07
CA GLU A 58 -14.79 -11.55 -0.43
C GLU A 58 -14.62 -12.68 -1.46
N ALA A 59 -15.50 -12.72 -2.47
CA ALA A 59 -15.36 -13.65 -3.59
C ALA A 59 -14.01 -13.45 -4.32
N LEU A 60 -13.55 -12.21 -4.46
CA LEU A 60 -12.25 -11.90 -5.04
C LEU A 60 -11.08 -12.43 -4.18
N GLU A 61 -11.17 -12.36 -2.85
CA GLU A 61 -10.16 -12.96 -1.96
C GLU A 61 -10.13 -14.49 -2.08
N LEU A 62 -11.29 -15.14 -2.21
CA LEU A 62 -11.38 -16.57 -2.48
C LEU A 62 -10.81 -16.92 -3.87
N ALA A 63 -11.13 -16.13 -4.89
CA ALA A 63 -10.60 -16.29 -6.24
C ALA A 63 -9.07 -16.28 -6.26
N LYS A 64 -8.42 -15.42 -5.46
CA LYS A 64 -6.95 -15.39 -5.34
C LYS A 64 -6.37 -16.71 -4.82
N ARG A 65 -7.10 -17.43 -3.96
CA ARG A 65 -6.70 -18.77 -3.51
C ARG A 65 -6.86 -19.78 -4.65
N HIS A 66 -7.98 -19.72 -5.38
CA HIS A 66 -8.24 -20.58 -6.53
C HIS A 66 -7.24 -20.38 -7.68
N LEU A 67 -6.67 -19.19 -7.85
CA LEU A 67 -5.61 -18.93 -8.85
C LEU A 67 -4.33 -19.74 -8.63
N LYS A 68 -4.15 -20.40 -7.48
CA LYS A 68 -3.04 -21.33 -7.27
C LYS A 68 -3.26 -22.68 -7.95
N GLN A 69 -4.51 -23.07 -8.19
CA GLN A 69 -4.89 -24.40 -8.67
C GLN A 69 -5.56 -24.36 -10.06
N TYR A 70 -6.26 -23.27 -10.38
CA TYR A 70 -7.08 -23.14 -11.58
C TYR A 70 -6.57 -22.02 -12.49
N THR A 71 -6.95 -22.10 -13.77
CA THR A 71 -6.58 -21.09 -14.75
C THR A 71 -7.32 -19.77 -14.54
N LEU A 72 -6.75 -18.66 -15.02
CA LEU A 72 -7.40 -17.34 -14.96
C LEU A 72 -8.80 -17.33 -15.59
N ARG A 73 -9.02 -18.13 -16.64
CA ARG A 73 -10.31 -18.20 -17.34
C ARG A 73 -11.35 -18.90 -16.48
N ASP A 74 -10.99 -20.03 -15.86
CA ASP A 74 -11.90 -20.78 -15.00
C ASP A 74 -12.26 -19.97 -13.76
N VAL A 75 -11.27 -19.32 -13.14
CA VAL A 75 -11.53 -18.45 -11.98
C VAL A 75 -12.38 -17.25 -12.36
N SER A 76 -12.20 -16.65 -13.54
CA SER A 76 -13.07 -15.55 -14.00
C SER A 76 -14.52 -15.98 -14.23
N ARG A 77 -14.74 -17.19 -14.76
CA ARG A 77 -16.07 -17.77 -14.93
C ARG A 77 -16.71 -18.09 -13.58
N TRP A 78 -15.94 -18.66 -12.66
CA TRP A 78 -16.37 -18.92 -11.29
C TRP A 78 -16.79 -17.62 -10.58
N LEU A 79 -15.97 -16.57 -10.65
CA LEU A 79 -16.29 -15.26 -10.07
C LEU A 79 -17.59 -14.68 -10.64
N THR A 80 -17.75 -14.75 -11.97
CA THR A 80 -18.97 -14.28 -12.64
C THR A 80 -20.19 -15.07 -12.18
N LYS A 81 -20.07 -16.40 -11.99
CA LYS A 81 -21.15 -17.24 -11.49
C LYS A 81 -21.50 -16.98 -10.01
N GLN A 82 -20.50 -16.70 -9.18
CA GLN A 82 -20.71 -16.47 -7.74
C GLN A 82 -21.29 -15.09 -7.44
N THR A 83 -20.84 -14.06 -8.15
CA THR A 83 -21.18 -12.65 -7.86
C THR A 83 -22.25 -12.09 -8.79
N GLY A 84 -22.54 -12.75 -9.92
CA GLY A 84 -23.41 -12.21 -10.97
C GLY A 84 -22.75 -11.11 -11.83
N ARG A 85 -21.61 -10.56 -11.41
CA ARG A 85 -20.89 -9.52 -12.15
C ARG A 85 -19.85 -10.13 -13.08
N TYR A 86 -19.93 -9.78 -14.36
CA TYR A 86 -18.94 -10.24 -15.35
C TYR A 86 -17.56 -9.63 -15.10
N ILE A 87 -16.54 -10.48 -15.09
CA ILE A 87 -15.14 -10.06 -15.13
C ILE A 87 -14.39 -10.83 -16.22
N SER A 88 -13.66 -10.11 -17.06
CA SER A 88 -12.79 -10.75 -18.05
C SER A 88 -11.56 -11.36 -17.37
N HIS A 89 -11.06 -12.49 -17.90
CA HIS A 89 -9.82 -13.11 -17.41
C HIS A 89 -8.63 -12.13 -17.38
N MET A 90 -8.56 -11.20 -18.35
CA MET A 90 -7.56 -10.13 -18.39
C MET A 90 -7.81 -9.07 -17.31
N GLY A 91 -9.08 -8.72 -17.05
CA GLY A 91 -9.45 -7.84 -15.94
C GLY A 91 -9.06 -8.42 -14.58
N LEU A 92 -9.32 -9.70 -14.37
CA LEU A 92 -8.91 -10.43 -13.16
C LEU A 92 -7.38 -10.42 -13.02
N LYS A 93 -6.64 -10.73 -14.09
CA LYS A 93 -5.17 -10.68 -14.10
C LYS A 93 -4.67 -9.29 -13.70
N LYS A 94 -5.15 -8.23 -14.34
CA LYS A 94 -4.79 -6.83 -14.03
C LYS A 94 -5.07 -6.50 -12.56
N ARG A 95 -6.24 -6.92 -12.04
CA ARG A 95 -6.63 -6.67 -10.64
C ARG A 95 -5.64 -7.26 -9.65
N VAL A 96 -5.25 -8.51 -9.87
CA VAL A 96 -4.28 -9.22 -9.03
C VAL A 96 -2.86 -8.65 -9.18
N GLU A 97 -2.44 -8.30 -10.39
CA GLU A 97 -1.12 -7.73 -10.66
C GLU A 97 -0.93 -6.36 -10.02
N ILE A 98 -1.95 -5.48 -10.06
CA ILE A 98 -1.89 -4.16 -9.42
C ILE A 98 -1.64 -4.29 -7.92
N GLU A 99 -2.35 -5.20 -7.26
CA GLU A 99 -2.18 -5.43 -5.82
C GLU A 99 -0.78 -5.99 -5.51
N ARG A 100 -0.32 -6.99 -6.27
CA ARG A 100 1.03 -7.55 -6.13
C ARG A 100 2.09 -6.45 -6.29
N ARG A 101 1.94 -5.58 -7.30
CA ARG A 101 2.86 -4.45 -7.55
C ARG A 101 2.87 -3.47 -6.38
N ARG A 102 1.69 -3.10 -5.85
CA ARG A 102 1.57 -2.19 -4.69
C ARG A 102 2.25 -2.76 -3.45
N LYS A 103 2.01 -4.05 -3.13
CA LYS A 103 2.67 -4.75 -2.02
C LYS A 103 4.18 -4.76 -2.18
N LYS A 104 4.68 -5.16 -3.36
CA LYS A 104 6.13 -5.17 -3.66
C LYS A 104 6.75 -3.78 -3.51
N ALA A 105 6.12 -2.74 -4.07
CA ALA A 105 6.61 -1.37 -3.96
C ALA A 105 6.69 -0.89 -2.51
N ALA A 106 5.67 -1.18 -1.69
CA ALA A 106 5.69 -0.84 -0.27
C ALA A 106 6.83 -1.52 0.49
N THR A 107 7.05 -2.82 0.25
CA THR A 107 8.18 -3.56 0.86
C THR A 107 9.54 -3.01 0.43
N ILE A 108 9.71 -2.68 -0.87
CA ILE A 108 10.96 -2.10 -1.38
C ILE A 108 11.24 -0.76 -0.70
N LYS A 109 10.24 0.14 -0.65
CA LYS A 109 10.37 1.45 0.01
C LYS A 109 10.74 1.31 1.48
N TYR A 110 10.09 0.39 2.19
CA TYR A 110 10.37 0.13 3.60
C TYR A 110 11.81 -0.35 3.82
N ASN A 111 12.27 -1.32 3.02
CA ASN A 111 13.63 -1.83 3.13
C ASN A 111 14.69 -0.78 2.76
N LEU A 112 14.39 0.08 1.78
CA LEU A 112 15.26 1.20 1.42
C LEU A 112 15.37 2.22 2.56
N ALA A 113 14.25 2.64 3.14
CA ALA A 113 14.22 3.56 4.27
C ALA A 113 15.05 3.01 5.45
N LYS A 114 14.87 1.73 5.81
CA LYS A 114 15.64 1.08 6.88
C LYS A 114 17.15 1.07 6.61
N ARG A 115 17.57 0.88 5.35
CA ARG A 115 18.99 0.94 4.98
C ARG A 115 19.55 2.35 5.10
N LEU A 116 18.82 3.34 4.62
CA LEU A 116 19.21 4.75 4.71
C LEU A 116 19.32 5.22 6.16
N GLU A 117 18.37 4.83 7.02
CA GLU A 117 18.39 5.10 8.46
C GLU A 117 19.65 4.52 9.13
N LYS A 118 20.01 3.27 8.81
CA LYS A 118 21.24 2.65 9.32
C LYS A 118 22.49 3.42 8.86
N THR A 119 22.56 3.77 7.58
CA THR A 119 23.70 4.51 7.02
C THR A 119 23.82 5.91 7.63
N LEU A 120 22.70 6.60 7.84
CA LEU A 120 22.68 7.91 8.50
C LEU A 120 23.22 7.81 9.93
N ALA A 121 22.76 6.83 10.70
CA ALA A 121 23.25 6.59 12.07
C ALA A 121 24.76 6.28 12.12
N GLU A 122 25.29 5.58 11.12
CA GLU A 122 26.71 5.29 10.99
C GLU A 122 27.53 6.55 10.65
N ILE A 123 27.04 7.39 9.74
CA ILE A 123 27.64 8.69 9.41
C ILE A 123 27.67 9.58 10.66
N GLU A 124 26.55 9.72 11.37
CA GLU A 124 26.48 10.52 12.61
C GLU A 124 27.47 10.04 13.67
N LYS A 125 27.68 8.72 13.78
CA LYS A 125 28.66 8.15 14.71
C LYS A 125 30.09 8.52 14.31
N LEU A 126 30.42 8.48 13.02
CA LEU A 126 31.74 8.85 12.49
C LEU A 126 32.02 10.35 12.68
N GLU A 127 31.03 11.21 12.43
CA GLU A 127 31.14 12.66 12.63
C GLU A 127 31.35 13.01 14.11
N LYS A 128 30.56 12.41 15.01
CA LYS A 128 30.76 12.56 16.47
C LYS A 128 32.13 12.06 16.92
N GLY A 129 32.63 10.99 16.29
CA GLY A 129 33.95 10.42 16.55
C GLY A 129 35.12 11.26 16.03
N ARG A 130 34.90 12.38 15.30
CA ARG A 130 35.94 13.18 14.62
C ARG A 130 36.89 12.33 13.77
N VAL A 131 36.39 11.29 13.12
CA VAL A 131 37.23 10.39 12.32
C VAL A 131 37.73 11.13 11.08
N GLY A 132 39.04 11.42 11.03
CA GLY A 132 39.69 12.11 9.92
C GLY A 132 40.17 13.55 10.22
N ALA A 133 39.90 14.09 11.41
CA ALA A 133 40.51 15.34 11.87
C ALA A 133 41.74 15.04 12.76
N TYR A 134 42.86 15.73 12.52
CA TYR A 134 44.00 15.68 13.44
C TYR A 134 43.59 16.29 14.79
N SER A 135 43.91 15.62 15.89
CA SER A 135 43.80 16.18 17.23
C SER A 135 45.14 16.79 17.63
N THR A 136 45.18 18.09 17.88
CA THR A 136 46.33 18.72 18.55
C THR A 136 46.19 18.45 20.04
N VAL A 137 47.05 17.60 20.60
CA VAL A 137 47.13 17.39 22.05
C VAL A 137 47.82 18.61 22.63
N THR A 138 47.07 19.51 23.26
CA THR A 138 47.68 20.57 24.08
C THR A 138 48.22 19.88 25.34
N GLN A 139 49.55 19.74 25.43
CA GLN A 139 50.22 19.29 26.64
C GLN A 139 50.32 20.49 27.58
N ASP A 140 49.63 20.43 28.72
CA ASP A 140 49.86 21.31 29.89
C ASP A 140 51.07 20.81 30.70
#